data_AF-A0A1A0QYX0-F1
#
_entry.id   AF-A0A1A0QYX0-F1
#
_cell.length_a   1.000
_cell.length_b   1.000
_cell.length_c   1.000
_cell.angle_alpha   90.00
_cell.angle_beta   90.00
_cell.angle_gamma   90.00
#
_symmetry.space_group_name_H-M   'P 1'
#
loop_
_entity.id
_entity.type
_entity.pdbx_description
1 polymer ?
#
loop_
_entity_poly.entity_id
_entity_poly.type
_entity_poly.pdbx_seq_one_letter_code
_entity_poly.pdbx_strand_id
1 'polypeptide(L)'
;MTTRIDPQTELLLAARTAHVRRDWRAAYEAFAQVAEDTSLGVDDLEAMASAAWRLGRGKESLRVAERVFTQLARTDPPSAAMKAVDVALAWLTRGDVNIGQGWMNRARRLLDGEPVGPTHGYLAYLDAVVAVMNRDTALIGPRVTELRKLCAQVDSPALAALCHVAEGLEAMLDGRMAEAYGLIDEAMLPVLADEVPLEWAGDIYCIVLHHCHRLADLPRMRAWTQSMERWCNEFAGSATYGGVCDVHRLQVEAATEDLRLLESRLVTASRALEEVNSWAAGEGYYQLGEVRRRRGDDDGAFAAFGRARMLGVEPQPGEALLRCRTGDGDTAWTDLRVALAGLNRLDRMSLLRGAVEVALARGDVDEAEKHCEELESGAAAFGTPGFRAWAAHARGAVLVRRGEHASALDVLEDALREYRTQQCRYEIAQVYEWMALAHQALGDHETAAADTATADNIYTQLGVEPVEPCGATAPGGLTKREVDILRRIAGGATNKQVAEQICISEKTVGRHLANIYAKLGVSSRTAALAWAHDNNLL
;
A
#
# COMPACT_ATOMS: atom_id res chain seq x y z
N MET A 1 -27.92 55.18 -15.53
CA MET A 1 -27.05 54.98 -14.36
C MET A 1 -26.71 53.50 -14.30
N THR A 2 -25.56 53.12 -14.85
CA THR A 2 -24.98 51.79 -14.66
C THR A 2 -24.35 51.78 -13.28
N THR A 3 -24.97 51.08 -12.33
CA THR A 3 -24.40 50.84 -11.01
C THR A 3 -23.11 50.05 -11.21
N ARG A 4 -21.95 50.71 -11.07
CA ARG A 4 -20.65 50.04 -11.12
C ARG A 4 -20.60 49.11 -9.92
N ILE A 5 -20.62 47.79 -10.14
CA ILE A 5 -20.46 46.82 -9.06
C ILE A 5 -19.06 47.03 -8.51
N ASP A 6 -18.95 47.02 -7.18
CA ASP A 6 -17.68 47.15 -6.49
C ASP A 6 -16.73 46.00 -6.91
N PRO A 7 -15.45 46.28 -7.28
CA PRO A 7 -14.54 45.25 -7.80
C PRO A 7 -14.35 44.03 -6.89
N GLN A 8 -14.43 44.22 -5.56
CA GLN A 8 -14.38 43.11 -4.59
C GLN A 8 -15.62 42.21 -4.68
N THR A 9 -16.80 42.80 -4.93
CA THR A 9 -18.05 42.05 -5.13
C THR A 9 -18.01 41.25 -6.44
N GLU A 10 -17.45 41.83 -7.51
CA GLU A 10 -17.25 41.11 -8.78
C GLU A 10 -16.29 39.92 -8.61
N LEU A 11 -15.19 40.13 -7.88
CA LEU A 11 -14.20 39.09 -7.61
C LEU A 11 -14.77 37.95 -6.75
N LEU A 12 -15.56 38.27 -5.73
CA LEU A 12 -16.22 37.28 -4.89
C LEU A 12 -17.25 36.45 -5.68
N LEU A 13 -18.01 37.08 -6.59
CA LEU A 13 -18.92 36.37 -7.48
C LEU A 13 -18.16 35.46 -8.46
N ALA A 14 -17.01 35.91 -8.96
CA ALA A 14 -16.13 35.11 -9.80
C ALA A 14 -15.58 33.89 -9.02
N ALA A 15 -15.16 34.07 -7.77
CA ALA A 15 -14.68 33.01 -6.89
C ALA A 15 -15.74 31.92 -6.69
N ARG A 16 -16.97 32.33 -6.33
CA ARG A 16 -18.12 31.41 -6.18
C ARG A 16 -18.46 30.69 -7.48
N THR A 17 -18.44 31.39 -8.60
CA THR A 17 -18.71 30.80 -9.92
C THR A 17 -17.66 29.77 -10.30
N ALA A 18 -16.37 30.07 -10.05
CA ALA A 18 -15.28 29.12 -10.27
C ALA A 18 -15.43 27.88 -9.37
N HIS A 19 -15.80 28.06 -8.10
CA HIS A 19 -16.05 26.97 -7.17
C HIS A 19 -17.17 26.04 -7.65
N VAL A 20 -18.32 26.60 -8.07
CA VAL A 20 -19.44 25.83 -8.64
C VAL A 20 -19.03 25.07 -9.91
N ARG A 21 -18.15 25.65 -10.73
CA ARG A 21 -17.60 25.01 -11.93
C ARG A 21 -16.46 24.03 -11.63
N ARG A 22 -16.12 23.82 -10.36
CA ARG A 22 -15.01 22.96 -9.90
C ARG A 22 -13.62 23.41 -10.42
N ASP A 23 -13.47 24.68 -10.79
CA ASP A 23 -12.15 25.28 -11.08
C ASP A 23 -11.50 25.70 -9.75
N TRP A 24 -10.95 24.70 -9.05
CA TRP A 24 -10.43 24.87 -7.70
C TRP A 24 -9.31 25.91 -7.62
N ARG A 25 -8.48 26.02 -8.67
CA ARG A 25 -7.37 26.98 -8.71
C ARG A 25 -7.91 28.40 -8.80
N ALA A 26 -8.77 28.68 -9.79
CA ALA A 26 -9.34 30.00 -9.95
C ALA A 26 -10.20 30.40 -8.74
N ALA A 27 -10.95 29.45 -8.18
CA ALA A 27 -11.74 29.67 -6.97
C ALA A 27 -10.87 30.06 -5.78
N TYR A 28 -9.83 29.26 -5.48
CA TYR A 28 -8.93 29.53 -4.35
C TYR A 28 -8.22 30.87 -4.51
N GLU A 29 -7.65 31.15 -5.69
CA GLU A 29 -6.90 32.39 -5.94
C GLU A 29 -7.80 33.63 -5.76
N ALA A 30 -9.04 33.57 -6.28
CA ALA A 30 -9.99 34.66 -6.12
C ALA A 30 -10.46 34.84 -4.67
N PHE A 31 -10.78 33.75 -3.94
CA PHE A 31 -11.12 33.85 -2.51
C PHE A 31 -9.95 34.37 -1.67
N ALA A 32 -8.74 33.91 -1.93
CA ALA A 32 -7.54 34.36 -1.22
C ALA A 32 -7.32 35.86 -1.41
N GLN A 33 -7.51 36.36 -2.64
CA GLN A 33 -7.39 37.78 -2.95
C GLN A 33 -8.48 38.62 -2.25
N VAL A 34 -9.74 38.18 -2.23
CA VAL A 34 -10.80 38.89 -1.48
C VAL A 34 -10.49 38.90 0.02
N ALA A 35 -9.93 37.81 0.55
CA ALA A 35 -9.60 37.66 1.96
C ALA A 35 -8.46 38.57 2.45
N GLU A 36 -7.68 39.18 1.55
CA GLU A 36 -6.64 40.17 1.90
C GLU A 36 -7.24 41.49 2.38
N ASP A 37 -8.32 41.93 1.74
CA ASP A 37 -8.93 43.25 1.97
C ASP A 37 -10.23 43.19 2.79
N THR A 38 -10.93 42.05 2.78
CA THR A 38 -12.26 41.91 3.39
C THR A 38 -12.42 40.59 4.16
N SER A 39 -13.23 40.59 5.22
CA SER A 39 -13.59 39.37 5.92
C SER A 39 -14.59 38.55 5.08
N LEU A 40 -14.22 37.31 4.75
CA LEU A 40 -15.11 36.35 4.11
C LEU A 40 -16.16 35.83 5.11
N GLY A 41 -17.37 35.61 4.62
CA GLY A 41 -18.43 34.91 5.36
C GLY A 41 -18.16 33.40 5.45
N VAL A 42 -18.96 32.71 6.27
CA VAL A 42 -18.84 31.27 6.53
C VAL A 42 -18.82 30.45 5.24
N ASP A 43 -19.79 30.66 4.34
CA ASP A 43 -19.90 29.89 3.09
C ASP A 43 -18.70 30.09 2.15
N ASP A 44 -18.18 31.32 2.08
CA ASP A 44 -17.03 31.65 1.24
C ASP A 44 -15.73 31.10 1.83
N LEU A 45 -15.59 31.13 3.16
CA LEU A 45 -14.47 30.50 3.86
C LEU A 45 -14.50 28.97 3.67
N GLU A 46 -15.69 28.36 3.73
CA GLU A 46 -15.86 26.93 3.50
C GLU A 46 -15.49 26.55 2.07
N ALA A 47 -15.96 27.31 1.09
CA ALA A 47 -15.61 27.11 -0.32
C ALA A 47 -14.10 27.30 -0.58
N MET A 48 -13.47 28.27 0.07
CA MET A 48 -12.02 28.49 0.02
C MET A 48 -11.24 27.34 0.66
N ALA A 49 -11.65 26.87 1.84
CA ALA A 49 -11.02 25.74 2.54
C ALA A 49 -11.11 24.47 1.70
N SER A 50 -12.27 24.21 1.11
CA SER A 50 -12.50 23.08 0.20
C SER A 50 -11.62 23.18 -1.05
N ALA A 51 -11.56 24.34 -1.71
CA ALA A 51 -10.70 24.54 -2.87
C ALA A 51 -9.20 24.35 -2.54
N ALA A 52 -8.74 24.85 -1.38
CA ALA A 52 -7.38 24.65 -0.90
C ALA A 52 -7.06 23.15 -0.70
N TRP A 53 -7.98 22.40 -0.09
CA TRP A 53 -7.86 20.96 0.11
C TRP A 53 -7.75 20.21 -1.22
N ARG A 54 -8.60 20.56 -2.19
CA ARG A 54 -8.61 19.97 -3.55
C ARG A 54 -7.33 20.24 -4.34
N LEU A 55 -6.62 21.33 -4.03
CA LEU A 55 -5.32 21.67 -4.63
C LEU A 55 -4.13 21.03 -3.90
N GLY A 56 -4.36 20.21 -2.88
CA GLY A 56 -3.29 19.61 -2.07
C GLY A 56 -2.69 20.55 -1.02
N ARG A 57 -3.32 21.71 -0.78
CA ARG A 57 -2.85 22.73 0.18
C ARG A 57 -3.44 22.46 1.57
N GLY A 58 -3.15 21.30 2.15
CA GLY A 58 -3.80 20.82 3.37
C GLY A 58 -3.66 21.74 4.58
N LYS A 59 -2.48 22.31 4.80
CA LYS A 59 -2.23 23.26 5.92
C LYS A 59 -3.09 24.52 5.80
N GLU A 60 -3.20 25.05 4.59
CA GLU A 60 -4.00 26.24 4.32
C GLU A 60 -5.50 25.94 4.45
N SER A 61 -5.95 24.80 3.93
CA SER A 61 -7.33 24.34 4.10
C SER A 61 -7.72 24.27 5.58
N LEU A 62 -6.91 23.61 6.41
CA LEU A 62 -7.14 23.51 7.86
C LEU A 62 -7.17 24.89 8.52
N ARG A 63 -6.23 25.78 8.19
CA ARG A 63 -6.20 27.15 8.72
C ARG A 63 -7.48 27.93 8.39
N VAL A 64 -8.02 27.75 7.19
CA VAL A 64 -9.28 28.39 6.79
C VAL A 64 -10.48 27.72 7.47
N ALA A 65 -10.51 26.39 7.57
CA ALA A 65 -11.57 25.63 8.27
C ALA A 65 -11.65 25.99 9.77
N GLU A 66 -10.53 26.27 10.43
CA GLU A 66 -10.52 26.77 11.81
C GLU A 66 -11.18 28.15 11.96
N ARG A 67 -11.09 29.00 10.93
CA ARG A 67 -11.80 30.29 10.89
C ARG A 67 -13.29 30.07 10.72
N VAL A 68 -13.70 29.12 9.87
CA VAL A 68 -15.11 28.71 9.72
C VAL A 68 -15.67 28.26 11.08
N PHE A 69 -14.97 27.34 11.76
CA PHE A 69 -15.33 26.89 13.10
C PHE A 69 -15.47 28.06 14.08
N THR A 70 -14.52 28.99 14.08
CA THR A 70 -14.51 30.13 15.01
C THR A 70 -15.72 31.06 14.79
N GLN A 71 -16.13 31.26 13.54
CA GLN A 71 -17.34 32.04 13.23
C GLN A 71 -18.60 31.26 13.66
N LEU A 72 -18.73 30.00 13.24
CA LEU A 72 -19.87 29.15 13.58
C LEU A 72 -20.05 28.97 15.09
N ALA A 73 -18.98 28.81 15.85
CA ALA A 73 -19.05 28.62 17.30
C ALA A 73 -19.73 29.80 18.04
N ARG A 74 -19.85 30.96 17.39
CA ARG A 74 -20.54 32.14 17.93
C ARG A 74 -21.96 32.29 17.42
N THR A 75 -22.28 31.72 16.26
CA THR A 75 -23.54 31.99 15.54
C THR A 75 -24.44 30.76 15.41
N ASP A 76 -23.86 29.57 15.34
CA ASP A 76 -24.53 28.29 15.11
C ASP A 76 -23.71 27.12 15.73
N PRO A 77 -23.88 26.84 17.03
CA PRO A 77 -23.14 25.79 17.73
C PRO A 77 -23.30 24.37 17.16
N PRO A 78 -24.49 23.92 16.71
CA PRO A 78 -24.62 22.64 16.02
C PRO A 78 -23.76 22.53 14.74
N SER A 79 -23.78 23.55 13.88
CA SER A 79 -22.92 23.55 12.68
C SER A 79 -21.43 23.65 13.05
N ALA A 80 -21.08 24.34 14.13
CA ALA A 80 -19.72 24.36 14.66
C ALA A 80 -19.26 22.97 15.14
N ALA A 81 -20.16 22.17 15.73
CA ALA A 81 -19.86 20.80 16.12
C ALA A 81 -19.52 19.94 14.89
N MET A 82 -20.33 20.02 13.83
CA MET A 82 -20.04 19.30 12.58
C MET A 82 -18.72 19.76 11.96
N LYS A 83 -18.46 21.07 11.92
CA LYS A 83 -17.19 21.59 11.43
C LYS A 83 -15.99 21.06 12.24
N ALA A 84 -16.12 20.92 13.56
CA ALA A 84 -15.09 20.32 14.39
C ALA A 84 -14.87 18.82 14.06
N VAL A 85 -15.92 18.09 13.69
CA VAL A 85 -15.81 16.70 13.21
C VAL A 85 -15.09 16.64 11.86
N ASP A 86 -15.42 17.52 10.91
CA ASP A 86 -14.73 17.59 9.61
C ASP A 86 -13.23 17.89 9.77
N VAL A 87 -12.90 18.87 10.63
CA VAL A 87 -11.51 19.23 10.93
C VAL A 87 -10.80 18.08 11.64
N ALA A 88 -11.48 17.35 12.53
CA ALA A 88 -10.93 16.15 13.15
C ALA A 88 -10.60 15.08 12.11
N LEU A 89 -11.53 14.77 11.20
CA LEU A 89 -11.30 13.82 10.11
C LEU A 89 -10.06 14.22 9.29
N ALA A 90 -9.97 15.48 8.87
CA ALA A 90 -8.83 15.98 8.09
C ALA A 90 -7.47 15.81 8.81
N TRP A 91 -7.42 15.99 10.14
CA TRP A 91 -6.21 15.71 10.93
C TRP A 91 -5.92 14.21 11.04
N LEU A 92 -6.95 13.38 11.23
CA LEU A 92 -6.80 11.92 11.29
C LEU A 92 -6.29 11.36 9.95
N THR A 93 -6.83 11.82 8.81
CA THR A 93 -6.37 11.44 7.46
C THR A 93 -4.90 11.80 7.22
N ARG A 94 -4.40 12.85 7.88
CA ARG A 94 -2.98 13.26 7.83
C ARG A 94 -2.09 12.51 8.84
N GLY A 95 -2.67 11.66 9.69
CA GLY A 95 -1.97 10.86 10.69
C GLY A 95 -1.79 11.54 12.06
N ASP A 96 -2.32 12.75 12.26
CA ASP A 96 -2.17 13.51 13.51
C ASP A 96 -3.30 13.16 14.51
N VAL A 97 -3.24 11.94 15.07
CA VAL A 97 -4.29 11.40 15.97
C VAL A 97 -4.56 12.29 17.18
N ASN A 98 -3.52 12.85 17.80
CA ASN A 98 -3.66 13.68 18.99
C ASN A 98 -4.41 15.00 18.73
N ILE A 99 -4.13 15.65 17.58
CA ILE A 99 -4.81 16.89 17.20
C ILE A 99 -6.25 16.59 16.79
N GLY A 100 -6.46 15.51 16.01
CA GLY A 100 -7.78 15.02 15.64
C GLY A 100 -8.67 14.78 16.87
N GLN A 101 -8.18 14.05 17.87
CA GLN A 101 -8.89 13.83 19.13
C GLN A 101 -9.19 15.13 19.90
N GLY A 102 -8.29 16.13 19.84
CA GLY A 102 -8.54 17.46 20.40
C GLY A 102 -9.78 18.13 19.79
N TRP A 103 -9.95 18.03 18.48
CA TRP A 103 -11.11 18.52 17.74
C TRP A 103 -12.37 17.68 18.03
N MET A 104 -12.25 16.36 18.10
CA MET A 104 -13.35 15.47 18.52
C MET A 104 -13.88 15.83 19.91
N ASN A 105 -12.98 16.12 20.86
CA ASN A 105 -13.36 16.56 22.20
C ASN A 105 -14.07 17.92 22.19
N ARG A 106 -13.77 18.78 21.20
CA ARG A 106 -14.47 20.06 21.02
C ARG A 106 -15.87 19.85 20.46
N ALA A 107 -16.03 19.00 19.45
CA ALA A 107 -17.33 18.59 18.94
C ALA A 107 -18.19 17.99 20.07
N ARG A 108 -17.62 17.09 20.87
CA ARG A 108 -18.32 16.46 22.00
C ARG A 108 -18.87 17.46 23.02
N ARG A 109 -18.12 18.52 23.33
CA ARG A 109 -18.60 19.59 24.23
C ARG A 109 -19.72 20.43 23.63
N LEU A 110 -19.72 20.62 22.31
CA LEU A 110 -20.79 21.38 21.63
C LEU A 110 -22.07 20.56 21.47
N LEU A 111 -21.95 19.23 21.43
CA LEU A 111 -23.08 18.30 21.36
C LEU A 111 -23.65 17.93 22.74
N ASP A 112 -22.99 18.32 23.83
CA ASP A 112 -23.44 17.98 25.18
C ASP A 112 -24.80 18.61 25.49
N GLY A 113 -25.81 17.77 25.74
CA GLY A 113 -27.19 18.21 25.97
C GLY A 113 -28.02 18.47 24.71
N GLU A 114 -27.43 18.36 23.51
CA GLU A 114 -28.17 18.48 22.25
C GLU A 114 -28.92 17.18 21.90
N PRO A 115 -30.05 17.25 21.18
CA PRO A 115 -30.72 16.05 20.67
C PRO A 115 -29.81 15.23 19.75
N VAL A 116 -29.96 13.90 19.80
CA VAL A 116 -29.24 12.99 18.91
C VAL A 116 -29.56 13.36 17.46
N GLY A 117 -28.51 13.49 16.65
CA GLY A 117 -28.59 13.87 15.24
C GLY A 117 -27.34 13.44 14.48
N PRO A 118 -27.24 13.71 13.16
CA PRO A 118 -26.20 13.15 12.30
C PRO A 118 -24.77 13.37 12.81
N THR A 119 -24.46 14.56 13.35
CA THR A 119 -23.13 14.88 13.88
C THR A 119 -22.67 13.95 15.00
N HIS A 120 -23.60 13.41 15.80
CA HIS A 120 -23.29 12.40 16.82
C HIS A 120 -22.80 11.10 16.18
N GLY A 121 -23.45 10.67 15.08
CA GLY A 121 -23.04 9.50 14.32
C GLY A 121 -21.65 9.66 13.70
N TYR A 122 -21.38 10.79 13.05
CA TYR A 122 -20.05 11.06 12.46
C TYR A 122 -18.94 11.09 13.54
N LEU A 123 -19.21 11.72 14.69
CA LEU A 123 -18.26 11.71 15.81
C LEU A 123 -18.02 10.29 16.36
N ALA A 124 -19.07 9.48 16.50
CA ALA A 124 -18.94 8.09 16.96
C ALA A 124 -18.20 7.21 15.95
N TYR A 125 -18.34 7.47 14.65
CA TYR A 125 -17.53 6.83 13.62
C TYR A 125 -16.05 7.17 13.79
N LEU A 126 -15.71 8.45 14.00
CA LEU A 126 -14.32 8.83 14.27
C LEU A 126 -13.76 8.19 15.55
N ASP A 127 -14.58 8.00 16.59
CA ASP A 127 -14.16 7.25 17.78
C ASP A 127 -13.79 5.79 17.43
N ALA A 128 -14.56 5.13 16.55
CA ALA A 128 -14.26 3.78 16.07
C ALA A 128 -12.98 3.74 15.22
N VAL A 129 -12.81 4.69 14.29
CA VAL A 129 -11.60 4.83 13.47
C VAL A 129 -10.37 5.01 14.36
N VAL A 130 -10.43 5.88 15.37
CA VAL A 130 -9.32 6.11 16.30
C VAL A 130 -8.97 4.84 17.09
N ALA A 131 -9.97 4.04 17.50
CA ALA A 131 -9.72 2.76 18.17
C ALA A 131 -8.98 1.79 17.24
N VAL A 132 -9.35 1.72 15.97
CA VAL A 132 -8.67 0.91 14.94
C VAL A 132 -7.25 1.41 14.69
N MET A 133 -7.05 2.72 14.48
CA MET A 133 -5.73 3.32 14.24
C MET A 133 -4.77 3.07 15.40
N ASN A 134 -5.23 3.18 16.64
CA ASN A 134 -4.45 2.90 17.85
C ASN A 134 -4.30 1.40 18.14
N ARG A 135 -4.94 0.52 17.36
CA ARG A 135 -5.00 -0.92 17.56
C ARG A 135 -5.54 -1.30 18.96
N ASP A 136 -6.47 -0.49 19.48
CA ASP A 136 -7.10 -0.71 20.78
C ASP A 136 -8.29 -1.67 20.65
N THR A 137 -7.97 -2.97 20.57
CA THR A 137 -8.94 -4.05 20.39
C THR A 137 -10.04 -4.08 21.45
N ALA A 138 -9.77 -3.58 22.67
CA ALA A 138 -10.76 -3.52 23.74
C ALA A 138 -11.83 -2.46 23.50
N LEU A 139 -11.52 -1.41 22.73
CA LEU A 139 -12.44 -0.31 22.44
C LEU A 139 -13.20 -0.48 21.12
N ILE A 140 -12.68 -1.23 20.14
CA ILE A 140 -13.30 -1.34 18.80
C ILE A 140 -14.77 -1.76 18.90
N GLY A 141 -15.07 -2.91 19.50
CA GLY A 141 -16.45 -3.41 19.60
C GLY A 141 -17.42 -2.50 20.36
N PRO A 142 -17.03 -1.95 21.54
CA PRO A 142 -17.83 -0.93 22.21
C PRO A 142 -18.10 0.33 21.37
N ARG A 143 -17.11 0.82 20.60
CA ARG A 143 -17.30 1.98 19.71
C ARG A 143 -18.23 1.67 18.54
N VAL A 144 -18.05 0.53 17.89
CA VAL A 144 -18.94 0.08 16.81
C VAL A 144 -20.37 -0.11 17.31
N THR A 145 -20.54 -0.68 18.50
CA THR A 145 -21.86 -0.85 19.13
C THR A 145 -22.54 0.48 19.40
N GLU A 146 -21.80 1.49 19.86
CA GLU A 146 -22.35 2.82 20.09
C GLU A 146 -22.71 3.53 18.78
N LEU A 147 -21.85 3.45 17.76
CA LEU A 147 -22.13 3.95 16.42
C LEU A 147 -23.43 3.35 15.87
N ARG A 148 -23.59 2.03 15.95
CA ARG A 148 -24.81 1.32 15.49
C ARG A 148 -26.08 1.86 16.16
N LYS A 149 -26.05 2.09 17.47
CA LYS A 149 -27.20 2.65 18.22
C LYS A 149 -27.55 4.07 17.74
N LEU A 150 -26.55 4.88 17.44
CA LEU A 150 -26.75 6.24 16.94
C LEU A 150 -27.29 6.23 15.51
N CYS A 151 -26.72 5.40 14.63
CA CYS A 151 -27.20 5.25 13.25
C CYS A 151 -28.65 4.73 13.20
N ALA A 152 -29.07 3.85 14.11
CA ALA A 152 -30.46 3.40 14.19
C ALA A 152 -31.47 4.51 14.53
N GLN A 153 -31.01 5.65 15.06
CA GLN A 153 -31.84 6.80 15.42
C GLN A 153 -31.84 7.90 14.36
N VAL A 154 -31.01 7.79 13.32
CA VAL A 154 -30.81 8.82 12.31
C VAL A 154 -30.94 8.20 10.92
N ASP A 155 -31.92 8.66 10.14
CA ASP A 155 -32.07 8.25 8.74
C ASP A 155 -31.03 8.97 7.87
N SER A 156 -29.89 8.32 7.63
CA SER A 156 -28.79 8.86 6.83
C SER A 156 -28.03 7.74 6.12
N PRO A 157 -28.11 7.66 4.77
CA PRO A 157 -27.34 6.68 3.98
C PRO A 157 -25.83 6.76 4.24
N ALA A 158 -25.30 7.98 4.42
CA ALA A 158 -23.90 8.20 4.75
C ALA A 158 -23.49 7.56 6.08
N LEU A 159 -24.28 7.73 7.14
CA LEU A 159 -24.00 7.13 8.45
C LEU A 159 -24.22 5.61 8.46
N ALA A 160 -25.18 5.11 7.68
CA ALA A 160 -25.36 3.67 7.48
C ALA A 160 -24.12 3.06 6.83
N ALA A 161 -23.61 3.67 5.75
CA ALA A 161 -22.39 3.23 5.08
C ALA A 161 -21.16 3.25 6.00
N LEU A 162 -20.96 4.35 6.75
CA LEU A 162 -19.85 4.46 7.71
C LEU A 162 -19.97 3.45 8.87
N CYS A 163 -21.20 3.14 9.31
CA CYS A 163 -21.45 2.07 10.28
C CYS A 163 -21.02 0.72 9.72
N HIS A 164 -21.42 0.39 8.49
CA HIS A 164 -21.01 -0.86 7.84
C HIS A 164 -19.50 -0.95 7.62
N VAL A 165 -18.81 0.15 7.31
CA VAL A 165 -17.34 0.18 7.31
C VAL A 165 -16.80 -0.23 8.68
N ALA A 166 -17.25 0.42 9.75
CA ALA A 166 -16.75 0.15 11.11
C ALA A 166 -17.05 -1.29 11.58
N GLU A 167 -18.24 -1.81 11.30
CA GLU A 167 -18.63 -3.20 11.55
C GLU A 167 -17.80 -4.19 10.74
N GLY A 168 -17.55 -3.86 9.46
CA GLY A 168 -16.71 -4.67 8.58
C GLY A 168 -15.28 -4.77 9.12
N LEU A 169 -14.71 -3.65 9.59
CA LEU A 169 -13.38 -3.63 10.20
C LEU A 169 -13.31 -4.48 11.48
N GLU A 170 -14.31 -4.40 12.36
CA GLU A 170 -14.44 -5.26 13.53
C GLU A 170 -14.49 -6.74 13.12
N ALA A 171 -15.36 -7.09 12.17
CA ALA A 171 -15.50 -8.45 11.67
C ALA A 171 -14.21 -9.00 11.05
N MET A 172 -13.43 -8.17 10.33
CA MET A 172 -12.12 -8.57 9.79
C MET A 172 -11.13 -8.92 10.91
N LEU A 173 -11.07 -8.10 11.95
CA LEU A 173 -10.16 -8.32 13.08
C LEU A 173 -10.54 -9.57 13.88
N ASP A 174 -11.83 -9.91 13.93
CA ASP A 174 -12.34 -11.16 14.53
C ASP A 174 -12.21 -12.38 13.61
N GLY A 175 -11.77 -12.21 12.35
CA GLY A 175 -11.67 -13.29 11.37
C GLY A 175 -13.00 -13.73 10.74
N ARG A 176 -14.09 -12.96 10.92
CA ARG A 176 -15.41 -13.20 10.33
C ARG A 176 -15.48 -12.65 8.89
N MET A 177 -14.64 -13.19 8.01
CA MET A 177 -14.39 -12.61 6.68
C MET A 177 -15.61 -12.54 5.76
N ALA A 178 -16.51 -13.53 5.78
CA ALA A 178 -17.72 -13.49 4.96
C ALA A 178 -18.64 -12.32 5.35
N GLU A 179 -18.77 -12.06 6.65
CA GLU A 179 -19.55 -10.93 7.17
C GLU A 179 -18.85 -9.61 6.88
N ALA A 180 -17.55 -9.52 7.12
CA ALA A 180 -16.76 -8.35 6.80
C ALA A 180 -16.91 -7.91 5.34
N TYR A 181 -16.85 -8.87 4.41
CA TYR A 181 -16.99 -8.60 2.99
C TYR A 181 -18.39 -8.10 2.60
N GLY A 182 -19.45 -8.71 3.17
CA GLY A 182 -20.81 -8.24 2.94
C GLY A 182 -20.99 -6.79 3.38
N LEU A 183 -20.49 -6.46 4.59
CA LEU A 183 -20.60 -5.12 5.15
C LEU A 183 -19.84 -4.06 4.34
N ILE A 184 -18.58 -4.32 3.96
CA ILE A 184 -17.81 -3.33 3.20
C ILE A 184 -18.31 -3.16 1.76
N ASP A 185 -18.90 -4.19 1.15
CA ASP A 185 -19.52 -4.07 -0.17
C ASP A 185 -20.82 -3.27 -0.10
N GLU A 186 -21.65 -3.51 0.92
CA GLU A 186 -22.88 -2.74 1.14
C GLU A 186 -22.59 -1.27 1.44
N ALA A 187 -21.51 -0.98 2.18
CA ALA A 187 -21.06 0.39 2.46
C ALA A 187 -20.75 1.20 1.19
N MET A 188 -20.38 0.54 0.08
CA MET A 188 -20.07 1.20 -1.18
C MET A 188 -21.31 1.59 -1.99
N LEU A 189 -22.48 1.00 -1.71
CA LEU A 189 -23.68 1.23 -2.52
C LEU A 189 -24.19 2.68 -2.42
N PRO A 190 -24.30 3.31 -1.22
CA PRO A 190 -24.68 4.71 -1.12
C PRO A 190 -23.66 5.66 -1.77
N VAL A 191 -22.37 5.29 -1.75
CA VAL A 191 -21.31 6.06 -2.40
C VAL A 191 -21.50 6.05 -3.92
N LEU A 192 -21.81 4.90 -4.52
CA LEU A 192 -22.14 4.79 -5.94
C LEU A 192 -23.42 5.56 -6.33
N ALA A 193 -24.37 5.65 -5.41
CA ALA A 193 -25.64 6.34 -5.62
C ALA A 193 -25.56 7.87 -5.43
N ASP A 194 -24.37 8.42 -5.11
CA ASP A 194 -24.16 9.84 -4.78
C ASP A 194 -24.99 10.30 -3.56
N GLU A 195 -25.20 9.38 -2.60
CA GLU A 195 -25.99 9.62 -1.37
C GLU A 195 -25.09 9.95 -0.16
N VAL A 196 -23.77 10.02 -0.35
CA VAL A 196 -22.79 10.30 0.70
C VAL A 196 -22.05 11.60 0.40
N PRO A 197 -21.95 12.54 1.36
CA PRO A 197 -21.14 13.74 1.17
C PRO A 197 -19.71 13.38 0.76
N LEU A 198 -19.18 14.14 -0.19
CA LEU A 198 -17.91 13.86 -0.87
C LEU A 198 -16.75 13.55 0.10
N GLU A 199 -16.69 14.26 1.23
CA GLU A 199 -15.66 14.10 2.23
C GLU A 199 -15.61 12.68 2.81
N TRP A 200 -16.78 12.15 3.11
CA TRP A 200 -16.99 10.84 3.73
C TRP A 200 -17.04 9.72 2.69
N ALA A 201 -17.53 10.00 1.49
CA ALA A 201 -17.49 9.08 0.35
C ALA A 201 -16.05 8.66 0.03
N GLY A 202 -15.11 9.62 0.02
CA GLY A 202 -13.70 9.33 -0.19
C GLY A 202 -13.04 8.52 0.93
N ASP A 203 -13.47 8.71 2.18
CA ASP A 203 -13.00 7.91 3.32
C ASP A 203 -13.46 6.45 3.21
N ILE A 204 -14.76 6.23 2.95
CA ILE A 204 -15.33 4.89 2.71
C ILE A 204 -14.58 4.19 1.57
N TYR A 205 -14.48 4.85 0.41
CA TYR A 205 -13.82 4.30 -0.77
C TYR A 205 -12.37 3.89 -0.47
N CYS A 206 -11.61 4.76 0.19
CA CYS A 206 -10.21 4.52 0.50
C CYS A 206 -10.03 3.34 1.48
N ILE A 207 -10.83 3.28 2.54
CA ILE A 207 -10.78 2.19 3.52
C ILE A 207 -11.14 0.86 2.85
N VAL A 208 -12.23 0.81 2.08
CA VAL A 208 -12.66 -0.42 1.40
C VAL A 208 -11.55 -0.96 0.48
N LEU A 209 -10.96 -0.10 -0.35
CA LEU A 209 -9.90 -0.54 -1.27
C LEU A 209 -8.61 -0.93 -0.56
N HIS A 210 -8.22 -0.21 0.49
CA HIS A 210 -7.08 -0.60 1.31
C HIS A 210 -7.27 -1.98 1.92
N HIS A 211 -8.46 -2.27 2.44
CA HIS A 211 -8.74 -3.58 3.02
C HIS A 211 -8.81 -4.68 1.96
N CYS A 212 -9.35 -4.39 0.76
CA CYS A 212 -9.24 -5.32 -0.37
C CYS A 212 -7.77 -5.63 -0.71
N HIS A 213 -6.91 -4.61 -0.75
CA HIS A 213 -5.48 -4.78 -1.00
C HIS A 213 -4.79 -5.58 0.12
N ARG A 214 -5.04 -5.25 1.40
CA ARG A 214 -4.51 -5.99 2.56
C ARG A 214 -4.92 -7.46 2.61
N LEU A 215 -6.13 -7.75 2.14
CA LEU A 215 -6.69 -9.11 2.05
C LEU A 215 -6.26 -9.86 0.79
N ALA A 216 -5.46 -9.21 -0.06
CA ALA A 216 -5.03 -9.70 -1.35
C ALA A 216 -6.21 -10.09 -2.27
N ASP A 217 -7.32 -9.35 -2.19
CA ASP A 217 -8.51 -9.54 -3.03
C ASP A 217 -8.52 -8.51 -4.18
N LEU A 218 -7.60 -8.70 -5.13
CA LEU A 218 -7.51 -7.84 -6.31
C LEU A 218 -8.76 -7.89 -7.22
N PRO A 219 -9.47 -9.01 -7.41
CA PRO A 219 -10.73 -9.03 -8.16
C PRO A 219 -11.76 -8.05 -7.60
N ARG A 220 -11.98 -8.07 -6.27
CA ARG A 220 -12.89 -7.15 -5.59
C ARG A 220 -12.40 -5.71 -5.68
N MET A 221 -11.11 -5.48 -5.43
CA MET A 221 -10.49 -4.17 -5.57
C MET A 221 -10.69 -3.59 -6.97
N ARG A 222 -10.48 -4.39 -8.02
CA ARG A 222 -10.70 -4.01 -9.42
C ARG A 222 -12.17 -3.71 -9.72
N ALA A 223 -13.09 -4.54 -9.24
CA ALA A 223 -14.52 -4.32 -9.45
C ALA A 223 -14.97 -2.97 -8.88
N TRP A 224 -14.50 -2.62 -7.69
CA TRP A 224 -14.83 -1.35 -7.05
C TRP A 224 -14.12 -0.15 -7.71
N THR A 225 -12.83 -0.26 -8.07
CA THR A 225 -12.15 0.83 -8.80
C THR A 225 -12.76 1.11 -10.16
N GLN A 226 -13.21 0.07 -10.89
CA GLN A 226 -13.93 0.23 -12.17
C GLN A 226 -15.33 0.83 -11.98
N SER A 227 -16.08 0.34 -10.98
CA SER A 227 -17.44 0.85 -10.72
C SER A 227 -17.44 2.33 -10.31
N MET A 228 -16.37 2.76 -9.64
CA MET A 228 -16.17 4.13 -9.20
C MET A 228 -15.46 5.00 -10.24
N GLU A 229 -15.09 4.49 -11.41
CA GLU A 229 -14.30 5.25 -12.40
C GLU A 229 -14.97 6.57 -12.81
N ARG A 230 -16.30 6.56 -13.03
CA ARG A 230 -17.04 7.79 -13.34
C ARG A 230 -16.96 8.81 -12.21
N TRP A 231 -17.19 8.36 -10.97
CA TRP A 231 -17.08 9.20 -9.79
C TRP A 231 -15.66 9.76 -9.62
N CYS A 232 -14.63 8.93 -9.77
CA CYS A 232 -13.22 9.35 -9.71
C CYS A 232 -12.87 10.38 -10.80
N ASN A 233 -13.35 10.15 -12.04
CA ASN A 233 -13.07 11.01 -13.19
C ASN A 233 -13.68 12.41 -13.04
N GLU A 234 -14.84 12.52 -12.38
CA GLU A 234 -15.42 13.81 -12.02
C GLU A 234 -14.50 14.65 -11.11
N PHE A 235 -13.55 14.02 -10.42
CA PHE A 235 -12.62 14.64 -9.49
C PHE A 235 -11.15 14.49 -9.91
N ALA A 236 -10.84 14.13 -11.16
CA ALA A 236 -9.47 13.94 -11.66
C ALA A 236 -8.56 15.19 -11.57
N GLY A 237 -9.15 16.39 -11.40
CA GLY A 237 -8.42 17.64 -11.11
C GLY A 237 -8.17 17.93 -9.62
N SER A 238 -8.62 17.05 -8.72
CA SER A 238 -8.44 17.16 -7.28
C SER A 238 -7.27 16.28 -6.79
N ALA A 239 -6.30 16.90 -6.12
CA ALA A 239 -5.17 16.20 -5.51
C ALA A 239 -5.61 15.18 -4.45
N THR A 240 -6.68 15.45 -3.69
CA THR A 240 -7.08 14.61 -2.55
C THR A 240 -7.81 13.34 -2.98
N TYR A 241 -8.95 13.49 -3.67
CA TYR A 241 -9.74 12.31 -4.04
C TYR A 241 -9.24 11.68 -5.34
N GLY A 242 -8.88 12.48 -6.35
CA GLY A 242 -8.20 11.99 -7.54
C GLY A 242 -6.90 11.26 -7.19
N GLY A 243 -6.07 11.84 -6.32
CA GLY A 243 -4.80 11.24 -5.91
C GLY A 243 -4.94 9.93 -5.13
N VAL A 244 -5.84 9.86 -4.14
CA VAL A 244 -6.09 8.61 -3.38
C VAL A 244 -6.64 7.51 -4.30
N CYS A 245 -7.58 7.87 -5.17
CA CYS A 245 -8.12 6.93 -6.15
C CYS A 245 -7.06 6.46 -7.13
N ASP A 246 -6.16 7.35 -7.56
CA ASP A 246 -5.06 7.01 -8.45
C ASP A 246 -4.08 6.03 -7.79
N VAL A 247 -3.74 6.18 -6.50
CA VAL A 247 -2.86 5.22 -5.81
C VAL A 247 -3.46 3.81 -5.84
N HIS A 248 -4.72 3.64 -5.45
CA HIS A 248 -5.35 2.31 -5.45
C HIS A 248 -5.55 1.75 -6.87
N ARG A 249 -5.88 2.60 -7.84
CA ARG A 249 -5.96 2.17 -9.24
C ARG A 249 -4.59 1.72 -9.76
N LEU A 250 -3.53 2.45 -9.44
CA LEU A 250 -2.16 2.09 -9.79
C LEU A 250 -1.69 0.81 -9.10
N GLN A 251 -2.17 0.50 -7.88
CA GLN A 251 -1.94 -0.79 -7.23
C GLN A 251 -2.58 -1.95 -8.01
N VAL A 252 -3.82 -1.78 -8.50
CA VAL A 252 -4.48 -2.78 -9.36
C VAL A 252 -3.76 -2.90 -10.71
N GLU A 253 -3.42 -1.78 -11.36
CA GLU A 253 -2.71 -1.75 -12.64
C GLU A 253 -1.32 -2.40 -12.53
N ALA A 254 -0.62 -2.26 -11.40
CA ALA A 254 0.68 -2.89 -11.19
C ALA A 254 0.64 -4.43 -11.19
N ALA A 255 -0.53 -5.05 -11.02
CA ALA A 255 -0.69 -6.49 -11.17
C ALA A 255 -0.82 -6.93 -12.65
N THR A 256 -1.28 -6.05 -13.53
CA THR A 256 -1.74 -6.39 -14.89
C THR A 256 -0.98 -5.70 -16.03
N GLU A 257 -0.45 -4.51 -15.79
CA GLU A 257 0.10 -3.61 -16.82
C GLU A 257 1.62 -3.57 -16.85
N ASP A 258 2.15 -2.92 -17.89
CA ASP A 258 3.58 -2.63 -18.04
C ASP A 258 4.05 -1.65 -16.97
N LEU A 259 4.94 -2.11 -16.08
CA LEU A 259 5.42 -1.36 -14.93
C LEU A 259 6.18 -0.09 -15.33
N ARG A 260 6.71 -0.01 -16.56
CA ARG A 260 7.39 1.18 -17.10
C ARG A 260 6.46 2.39 -17.18
N LEU A 261 5.16 2.16 -17.34
CA LEU A 261 4.16 3.21 -17.48
C LEU A 261 3.65 3.75 -16.12
N LEU A 262 3.97 3.06 -15.02
CA LEU A 262 3.38 3.36 -13.72
C LEU A 262 4.23 4.30 -12.86
N GLU A 263 5.56 4.30 -13.02
CA GLU A 263 6.47 5.03 -12.12
C GLU A 263 6.16 6.53 -12.02
N SER A 264 6.05 7.22 -13.15
CA SER A 264 5.80 8.67 -13.15
C SER A 264 4.44 9.02 -12.54
N ARG A 265 3.45 8.15 -12.75
CA ARG A 265 2.10 8.29 -12.22
C ARG A 265 2.08 8.06 -10.71
N LEU A 266 2.75 7.01 -10.22
CA LEU A 266 2.93 6.74 -8.79
C LEU A 266 3.67 7.87 -8.08
N VAL A 267 4.75 8.41 -8.68
CA VAL A 267 5.46 9.58 -8.13
C VAL A 267 4.52 10.78 -8.04
N THR A 268 3.76 11.06 -9.09
CA THR A 268 2.86 12.22 -9.15
C THR A 268 1.73 12.09 -8.13
N ALA A 269 1.04 10.95 -8.10
CA ALA A 269 -0.06 10.68 -7.18
C ALA A 269 0.41 10.71 -5.73
N SER A 270 1.50 10.02 -5.40
CA SER A 270 2.01 9.96 -4.01
C SER A 270 2.46 11.33 -3.50
N ARG A 271 3.17 12.10 -4.34
CA ARG A 271 3.64 13.43 -3.96
C ARG A 271 2.49 14.42 -3.73
N ALA A 272 1.42 14.33 -4.53
CA ALA A 272 0.25 15.19 -4.37
C ALA A 272 -0.49 14.95 -3.04
N LEU A 273 -0.33 13.77 -2.46
CA LEU A 273 -1.02 13.36 -1.23
C LEU A 273 -0.25 13.66 0.05
N GLU A 274 1.06 13.93 0.02
CA GLU A 274 1.90 14.04 1.23
C GLU A 274 1.36 15.05 2.27
N GLU A 275 0.75 16.15 1.83
CA GLU A 275 0.17 17.17 2.73
C GLU A 275 -1.33 16.99 3.00
N VAL A 276 -2.01 16.00 2.45
CA VAL A 276 -3.46 15.86 2.62
C VAL A 276 -3.90 14.46 3.07
N ASN A 277 -3.13 13.43 2.71
CA ASN A 277 -3.33 12.05 3.13
C ASN A 277 -1.97 11.33 3.18
N SER A 278 -1.32 11.38 4.34
CA SER A 278 0.04 10.85 4.53
C SER A 278 0.09 9.33 4.37
N TRP A 279 -0.96 8.64 4.82
CA TRP A 279 -1.05 7.21 4.72
C TRP A 279 -1.20 6.74 3.26
N ALA A 280 -2.13 7.30 2.48
CA ALA A 280 -2.27 6.97 1.05
C ALA A 280 -1.02 7.36 0.24
N ALA A 281 -0.35 8.46 0.59
CA ALA A 281 0.94 8.80 0.01
C ALA A 281 2.00 7.72 0.30
N GLY A 282 2.05 7.22 1.55
CA GLY A 282 2.95 6.15 1.97
C GLY A 282 2.70 4.85 1.20
N GLU A 283 1.43 4.46 1.02
CA GLU A 283 1.04 3.30 0.20
C GLU A 283 1.47 3.45 -1.26
N GLY A 284 1.33 4.65 -1.83
CA GLY A 284 1.79 4.95 -3.18
C GLY A 284 3.32 4.86 -3.32
N TYR A 285 4.07 5.33 -2.33
CA TYR A 285 5.52 5.17 -2.27
C TYR A 285 5.95 3.72 -2.05
N TYR A 286 5.22 2.95 -1.26
CA TYR A 286 5.44 1.50 -1.12
C TYR A 286 5.28 0.81 -2.48
N GLN A 287 4.18 1.09 -3.19
CA GLN A 287 3.93 0.54 -4.52
C GLN A 287 5.00 0.96 -5.54
N LEU A 288 5.47 2.22 -5.48
CA LEU A 288 6.60 2.69 -6.29
C LEU A 288 7.88 1.91 -5.98
N GLY A 289 8.13 1.61 -4.70
CA GLY A 289 9.25 0.77 -4.26
C GLY A 289 9.18 -0.64 -4.87
N GLU A 290 8.00 -1.26 -4.84
CA GLU A 290 7.77 -2.56 -5.46
C GLU A 290 7.96 -2.53 -6.98
N VAL A 291 7.42 -1.52 -7.66
CA VAL A 291 7.59 -1.33 -9.11
C VAL A 291 9.08 -1.21 -9.46
N ARG A 292 9.81 -0.31 -8.79
CA ARG A 292 11.24 -0.10 -9.03
C ARG A 292 12.08 -1.33 -8.70
N ARG A 293 11.76 -2.02 -7.60
CA ARG A 293 12.39 -3.28 -7.22
C ARG A 293 12.23 -4.29 -8.36
N ARG A 294 11.01 -4.54 -8.85
CA ARG A 294 10.74 -5.49 -9.94
C ARG A 294 11.40 -5.06 -11.26
N ARG A 295 11.58 -3.76 -11.49
CA ARG A 295 12.27 -3.21 -12.67
C ARG A 295 13.79 -3.20 -12.58
N GLY A 296 14.38 -3.55 -11.43
CA GLY A 296 15.84 -3.54 -11.23
C GLY A 296 16.42 -2.19 -10.80
N ASP A 297 15.59 -1.17 -10.55
CA ASP A 297 16.03 0.11 -9.97
C ASP A 297 16.16 -0.02 -8.44
N ASP A 298 17.27 -0.62 -8.00
CA ASP A 298 17.54 -0.90 -6.59
C ASP A 298 17.59 0.37 -5.73
N ASP A 299 18.34 1.38 -6.15
CA ASP A 299 18.51 2.64 -5.41
C ASP A 299 17.19 3.41 -5.33
N GLY A 300 16.47 3.50 -6.44
CA GLY A 300 15.17 4.14 -6.48
C GLY A 300 14.11 3.39 -5.65
N ALA A 301 14.21 2.06 -5.55
CA ALA A 301 13.34 1.25 -4.70
C ALA A 301 13.61 1.51 -3.21
N PHE A 302 14.87 1.50 -2.76
CA PHE A 302 15.23 1.86 -1.38
C PHE A 302 14.78 3.28 -1.02
N ALA A 303 14.94 4.25 -1.94
CA ALA A 303 14.48 5.61 -1.73
C ALA A 303 12.95 5.70 -1.57
N ALA A 304 12.19 4.95 -2.37
CA ALA A 304 10.74 4.90 -2.31
C ALA A 304 10.25 4.22 -1.01
N PHE A 305 10.82 3.07 -0.64
CA PHE A 305 10.55 2.41 0.65
C PHE A 305 10.90 3.29 1.86
N GLY A 306 12.02 4.01 1.80
CA GLY A 306 12.39 4.99 2.81
C GLY A 306 11.35 6.12 2.93
N ARG A 307 10.77 6.58 1.81
CA ARG A 307 9.69 7.58 1.83
C ARG A 307 8.40 7.02 2.43
N ALA A 308 8.01 5.80 2.07
CA ALA A 308 6.87 5.10 2.67
C ALA A 308 7.01 5.02 4.21
N ARG A 309 8.20 4.61 4.69
CA ARG A 309 8.51 4.54 6.12
C ARG A 309 8.43 5.89 6.83
N MET A 310 8.96 6.96 6.22
CA MET A 310 8.84 8.31 6.78
C MET A 310 7.39 8.79 6.91
N LEU A 311 6.48 8.22 6.13
CA LEU A 311 5.05 8.49 6.18
C LEU A 311 4.26 7.48 7.03
N GLY A 312 4.95 6.58 7.74
CA GLY A 312 4.35 5.62 8.67
C GLY A 312 3.89 4.31 8.05
N VAL A 313 4.21 4.04 6.78
CA VAL A 313 3.92 2.76 6.10
C VAL A 313 5.13 1.84 6.18
N GLU A 314 4.92 0.63 6.69
CA GLU A 314 5.95 -0.41 6.82
C GLU A 314 6.45 -0.85 5.43
N PRO A 315 7.75 -0.69 5.09
CA PRO A 315 8.28 -1.11 3.78
C PRO A 315 8.49 -2.62 3.63
N GLN A 316 8.27 -3.43 4.67
CA GLN A 316 8.33 -4.89 4.54
C GLN A 316 7.09 -5.47 3.83
N PRO A 317 7.24 -6.56 3.05
CA PRO A 317 8.47 -7.33 2.85
C PRO A 317 9.35 -6.81 1.69
N GLY A 318 8.92 -5.77 0.97
CA GLY A 318 9.58 -5.30 -0.25
C GLY A 318 11.06 -4.95 -0.07
N GLU A 319 11.41 -4.27 1.04
CA GLU A 319 12.81 -3.92 1.33
C GLU A 319 13.67 -5.14 1.66
N ALA A 320 13.16 -6.12 2.41
CA ALA A 320 13.89 -7.36 2.66
C ALA A 320 14.08 -8.19 1.39
N LEU A 321 13.07 -8.27 0.51
CA LEU A 321 13.21 -8.93 -0.80
C LEU A 321 14.28 -8.25 -1.65
N LEU A 322 14.36 -6.92 -1.63
CA LEU A 322 15.40 -6.15 -2.31
C LEU A 322 16.80 -6.41 -1.73
N ARG A 323 16.95 -6.42 -0.40
CA ARG A 323 18.21 -6.78 0.29
C ARG A 323 18.65 -8.20 -0.04
N CYS A 324 17.71 -9.14 -0.05
CA CYS A 324 17.98 -10.53 -0.37
C CYS A 324 18.50 -10.68 -1.81
N ARG A 325 17.86 -10.02 -2.79
CA ARG A 325 18.32 -10.00 -4.18
C ARG A 325 19.73 -9.42 -4.34
N THR A 326 20.05 -8.37 -3.60
CA THR A 326 21.36 -7.69 -3.65
C THR A 326 22.46 -8.41 -2.86
N GLY A 327 22.13 -9.54 -2.21
CA GLY A 327 23.08 -10.44 -1.54
C GLY A 327 23.18 -10.25 -0.03
N ASP A 328 22.32 -9.44 0.59
CA ASP A 328 22.30 -9.16 2.03
C ASP A 328 21.15 -9.91 2.73
N GLY A 329 21.11 -11.23 2.54
CA GLY A 329 20.01 -12.08 3.04
C GLY A 329 19.90 -12.14 4.57
N ASP A 330 21.01 -12.04 5.31
CA ASP A 330 20.99 -12.08 6.78
C ASP A 330 20.34 -10.83 7.39
N THR A 331 20.63 -9.65 6.82
CA THR A 331 19.97 -8.40 7.22
C THR A 331 18.51 -8.41 6.81
N ALA A 332 18.21 -8.84 5.58
CA ALA A 332 16.83 -9.01 5.10
C ALA A 332 15.99 -9.86 6.06
N TRP A 333 16.54 -10.99 6.50
CA TRP A 333 15.88 -11.87 7.47
C TRP A 333 15.69 -11.22 8.84
N THR A 334 16.73 -10.52 9.32
CA THR A 334 16.67 -9.83 10.61
C THR A 334 15.54 -8.79 10.61
N ASP A 335 15.44 -7.97 9.56
CA ASP A 335 14.41 -6.95 9.41
C ASP A 335 13.00 -7.56 9.34
N LEU A 336 12.81 -8.61 8.53
CA LEU A 336 11.52 -9.31 8.45
C LEU A 336 11.09 -9.93 9.77
N ARG A 337 12.02 -10.58 10.48
CA ARG A 337 11.71 -11.20 11.78
C ARG A 337 11.29 -10.15 12.81
N VAL A 338 11.91 -8.97 12.80
CA VAL A 338 11.51 -7.84 13.66
C VAL A 338 10.11 -7.35 13.29
N ALA A 339 9.84 -7.15 12.00
CA ALA A 339 8.51 -6.73 11.53
C ALA A 339 7.42 -7.74 11.89
N LEU A 340 7.69 -9.04 11.75
CA LEU A 340 6.76 -10.10 12.13
C LEU A 340 6.45 -10.13 13.64
N ALA A 341 7.41 -9.79 14.52
CA ALA A 341 7.36 -10.08 15.96
C ALA A 341 6.31 -9.30 16.79
N GLY A 342 5.53 -8.40 16.19
CA GLY A 342 4.49 -7.62 16.89
C GLY A 342 3.14 -7.57 16.17
N LEU A 343 2.98 -8.32 15.08
CA LEU A 343 1.80 -8.24 14.23
C LEU A 343 0.73 -9.23 14.64
N ASN A 344 -0.54 -8.83 14.50
CA ASN A 344 -1.67 -9.74 14.60
C ASN A 344 -1.67 -10.71 13.40
N ARG A 345 -2.50 -11.75 13.47
CA ARG A 345 -2.56 -12.79 12.43
C ARG A 345 -2.81 -12.23 11.03
N LEU A 346 -3.72 -11.26 10.87
CA LEU A 346 -4.05 -10.67 9.57
C LEU A 346 -2.86 -9.89 8.99
N ASP A 347 -2.22 -9.05 9.81
CA ASP A 347 -1.09 -8.22 9.37
C ASP A 347 0.17 -9.06 9.08
N ARG A 348 0.32 -10.24 9.72
CA ARG A 348 1.40 -11.17 9.39
C ARG A 348 1.26 -11.74 7.98
N MET A 349 0.02 -11.91 7.47
CA MET A 349 -0.22 -12.50 6.14
C MET A 349 0.53 -11.80 5.02
N SER A 350 0.63 -10.47 5.06
CA SER A 350 1.32 -9.68 4.02
C SER A 350 2.84 -9.89 4.00
N LEU A 351 3.43 -10.37 5.10
CA LEU A 351 4.86 -10.59 5.23
C LEU A 351 5.27 -12.05 5.00
N LEU A 352 4.37 -13.01 5.26
CA LEU A 352 4.72 -14.44 5.32
C LEU A 352 5.24 -14.99 3.99
N ARG A 353 4.66 -14.61 2.84
CA ARG A 353 5.20 -15.03 1.53
C ARG A 353 6.64 -14.56 1.33
N GLY A 354 6.90 -13.28 1.64
CA GLY A 354 8.25 -12.72 1.57
C GLY A 354 9.22 -13.37 2.56
N ALA A 355 8.74 -13.76 3.76
CA ALA A 355 9.53 -14.50 4.73
C ALA A 355 9.93 -15.89 4.22
N VAL A 356 9.02 -16.62 3.57
CA VAL A 356 9.32 -17.90 2.91
C VAL A 356 10.36 -17.69 1.81
N GLU A 357 10.19 -16.69 0.94
CA GLU A 357 11.15 -16.40 -0.14
C GLU A 357 12.56 -16.09 0.39
N VAL A 358 12.66 -15.24 1.42
CA VAL A 358 13.96 -14.89 2.03
C VAL A 358 14.58 -16.09 2.76
N ALA A 359 13.79 -16.93 3.42
CA ALA A 359 14.29 -18.14 4.07
C ALA A 359 14.84 -19.15 3.04
N LEU A 360 14.10 -19.41 1.95
CA LEU A 360 14.55 -20.28 0.87
C LEU A 360 15.81 -19.75 0.18
N ALA A 361 15.92 -18.43 -0.01
CA ALA A 361 17.10 -17.80 -0.58
C ALA A 361 18.37 -17.99 0.27
N ARG A 362 18.20 -18.12 1.59
CA ARG A 362 19.27 -18.39 2.56
C ARG A 362 19.57 -19.89 2.70
N GLY A 363 18.82 -20.75 2.01
CA GLY A 363 18.91 -22.20 2.12
C GLY A 363 18.30 -22.77 3.41
N ASP A 364 17.49 -21.97 4.12
CA ASP A 364 16.86 -22.36 5.39
C ASP A 364 15.45 -22.90 5.12
N VAL A 365 15.39 -24.16 4.70
CA VAL A 365 14.12 -24.81 4.30
C VAL A 365 13.20 -25.07 5.50
N ASP A 366 13.75 -25.29 6.69
CA ASP A 366 12.96 -25.52 7.90
C ASP A 366 12.25 -24.25 8.36
N GLU A 367 12.94 -23.10 8.31
CA GLU A 367 12.30 -21.82 8.63
C GLU A 367 11.28 -21.42 7.54
N ALA A 368 11.56 -21.73 6.26
CA ALA A 368 10.61 -21.54 5.18
C ALA A 368 9.35 -22.39 5.37
N GLU A 369 9.48 -23.65 5.78
CA GLU A 369 8.36 -24.54 6.09
C GLU A 369 7.45 -23.95 7.16
N LYS A 370 8.03 -23.52 8.28
CA LYS A 370 7.29 -22.96 9.41
C LYS A 370 6.44 -21.74 9.00
N HIS A 371 6.99 -20.84 8.19
CA HIS A 371 6.23 -19.68 7.70
C HIS A 371 5.22 -20.04 6.61
N CYS A 372 5.50 -21.08 5.82
CA CYS A 372 4.55 -21.64 4.88
C CYS A 372 3.33 -22.24 5.60
N GLU A 373 3.53 -23.05 6.64
CA GLU A 373 2.46 -23.64 7.46
C GLU A 373 1.61 -22.54 8.12
N GLU A 374 2.25 -21.49 8.61
CA GLU A 374 1.55 -20.34 9.17
C GLU A 374 0.69 -19.63 8.11
N LEU A 375 1.23 -19.45 6.90
CA LEU A 375 0.52 -18.83 5.78
C LEU A 375 -0.66 -19.68 5.32
N GLU A 376 -0.52 -21.01 5.26
CA GLU A 376 -1.61 -21.94 4.94
C GLU A 376 -2.72 -21.91 6.00
N SER A 377 -2.33 -21.94 7.28
CA SER A 377 -3.27 -21.81 8.40
C SER A 377 -4.03 -20.49 8.31
N GLY A 378 -3.34 -19.37 8.04
CA GLY A 378 -3.96 -18.08 7.81
C GLY A 378 -4.90 -18.06 6.59
N ALA A 379 -4.47 -18.62 5.47
CA ALA A 379 -5.28 -18.71 4.25
C ALA A 379 -6.57 -19.51 4.46
N ALA A 380 -6.52 -20.59 5.24
CA ALA A 380 -7.69 -21.37 5.63
C ALA A 380 -8.64 -20.58 6.55
N ALA A 381 -8.10 -19.79 7.48
CA ALA A 381 -8.90 -19.01 8.41
C ALA A 381 -9.61 -17.82 7.74
N PHE A 382 -8.90 -17.10 6.86
CA PHE A 382 -9.46 -15.92 6.20
C PHE A 382 -10.21 -16.24 4.90
N GLY A 383 -9.81 -17.30 4.20
CA GLY A 383 -10.53 -17.77 3.00
C GLY A 383 -10.51 -16.80 1.82
N THR A 384 -9.53 -15.88 1.74
CA THR A 384 -9.42 -14.95 0.61
C THR A 384 -8.71 -15.62 -0.59
N PRO A 385 -9.05 -15.27 -1.84
CA PRO A 385 -8.36 -15.80 -3.02
C PRO A 385 -6.85 -15.52 -3.00
N GLY A 386 -6.46 -14.31 -2.61
CA GLY A 386 -5.06 -13.91 -2.53
C GLY A 386 -4.24 -14.72 -1.54
N PHE A 387 -4.75 -14.91 -0.32
CA PHE A 387 -4.02 -15.68 0.69
C PHE A 387 -3.93 -17.16 0.31
N ARG A 388 -4.95 -17.74 -0.33
CA ARG A 388 -4.86 -19.10 -0.90
C ARG A 388 -3.78 -19.19 -1.98
N ALA A 389 -3.71 -18.21 -2.88
CA ALA A 389 -2.68 -18.17 -3.91
C ALA A 389 -1.27 -18.07 -3.30
N TRP A 390 -1.09 -17.20 -2.31
CA TRP A 390 0.19 -17.01 -1.62
C TRP A 390 0.63 -18.27 -0.88
N ALA A 391 -0.30 -18.94 -0.19
CA ALA A 391 -0.03 -20.19 0.52
C ALA A 391 0.39 -21.31 -0.44
N ALA A 392 -0.37 -21.52 -1.53
CA ALA A 392 -0.04 -22.51 -2.55
C ALA A 392 1.31 -22.21 -3.23
N HIS A 393 1.58 -20.95 -3.57
CA HIS A 393 2.87 -20.55 -4.14
C HIS A 393 4.03 -20.84 -3.18
N ALA A 394 3.91 -20.42 -1.91
CA ALA A 394 4.93 -20.68 -0.89
C ALA A 394 5.16 -22.19 -0.69
N ARG A 395 4.09 -22.98 -0.60
CA ARG A 395 4.17 -24.44 -0.44
C ARG A 395 4.84 -25.10 -1.62
N GLY A 396 4.47 -24.73 -2.84
CA GLY A 396 5.10 -25.22 -4.07
C GLY A 396 6.61 -24.94 -4.07
N ALA A 397 7.02 -23.70 -3.74
CA ALA A 397 8.43 -23.33 -3.64
C ALA A 397 9.21 -24.14 -2.60
N VAL A 398 8.62 -24.40 -1.42
CA VAL A 398 9.23 -25.24 -0.37
C VAL A 398 9.36 -26.69 -0.83
N LEU A 399 8.33 -27.26 -1.46
CA LEU A 399 8.36 -28.64 -1.99
C LEU A 399 9.44 -28.82 -3.06
N VAL A 400 9.60 -27.85 -3.97
CA VAL A 400 10.70 -27.86 -4.95
C VAL A 400 12.06 -27.91 -4.25
N ARG A 401 12.25 -27.11 -3.19
CA ARG A 401 13.52 -27.06 -2.43
C ARG A 401 13.76 -28.32 -1.58
N ARG A 402 12.72 -29.05 -1.21
CA ARG A 402 12.80 -30.38 -0.57
C ARG A 402 13.06 -31.54 -1.53
N GLY A 403 12.97 -31.31 -2.84
CA GLY A 403 13.08 -32.36 -3.84
C GLY A 403 11.76 -33.10 -4.13
N GLU A 404 10.64 -32.62 -3.59
CA GLU A 404 9.31 -33.22 -3.76
C GLU A 404 8.62 -32.67 -5.03
N HIS A 405 9.28 -32.83 -6.17
CA HIS A 405 8.95 -32.10 -7.40
C HIS A 405 7.55 -32.42 -7.98
N ALA A 406 7.11 -33.69 -7.92
CA ALA A 406 5.78 -34.06 -8.43
C ALA A 406 4.66 -33.41 -7.60
N SER A 407 4.73 -33.50 -6.27
CA SER A 407 3.79 -32.84 -5.36
C SER A 407 3.84 -31.31 -5.50
N ALA A 408 5.03 -30.75 -5.77
CA ALA A 408 5.18 -29.32 -5.99
C ALA A 408 4.37 -28.84 -7.20
N LEU A 409 4.36 -29.59 -8.30
CA LEU A 409 3.62 -29.23 -9.52
C LEU A 409 2.11 -29.14 -9.26
N ASP A 410 1.52 -30.13 -8.57
CA ASP A 410 0.09 -30.12 -8.22
C ASP A 410 -0.28 -28.84 -7.44
N VAL A 411 0.54 -28.46 -6.46
CA VAL A 411 0.30 -27.27 -5.63
C VAL A 411 0.55 -25.96 -6.40
N LEU A 412 1.55 -25.92 -7.29
CA LEU A 412 1.84 -24.75 -8.13
C LEU A 412 0.74 -24.52 -9.18
N GLU A 413 0.09 -25.57 -9.67
CA GLU A 413 -1.09 -25.45 -10.54
C GLU A 413 -2.28 -24.79 -9.83
N ASP A 414 -2.49 -25.10 -8.55
CA ASP A 414 -3.51 -24.43 -7.74
C ASP A 414 -3.18 -22.94 -7.55
N ALA A 415 -1.90 -22.60 -7.31
CA ALA A 415 -1.44 -21.21 -7.27
C ALA A 415 -1.69 -20.47 -8.60
N LEU A 416 -1.38 -21.11 -9.74
CA LEU A 416 -1.67 -20.54 -11.07
C LEU A 416 -3.16 -20.27 -11.26
N ARG A 417 -4.04 -21.19 -10.83
CA ARG A 417 -5.49 -21.01 -10.97
C ARG A 417 -5.97 -19.78 -10.23
N GLU A 418 -5.51 -19.58 -9.00
CA GLU A 418 -5.88 -18.42 -8.19
C GLU A 418 -5.28 -17.12 -8.74
N TYR A 419 -4.00 -17.11 -9.13
CA TYR A 419 -3.38 -15.91 -9.71
C TYR A 419 -3.95 -15.52 -11.07
N ARG A 420 -4.43 -16.47 -11.88
CA ARG A 420 -5.14 -16.17 -13.13
C ARG A 420 -6.47 -15.46 -12.88
N THR A 421 -7.25 -15.91 -11.90
CA THR A 421 -8.48 -15.23 -11.47
C THR A 421 -8.18 -13.81 -10.96
N GLN A 422 -7.11 -13.66 -10.20
CA GLN A 422 -6.67 -12.37 -9.68
C GLN A 422 -5.97 -11.48 -10.72
N GLN A 423 -5.53 -12.07 -11.84
CA GLN A 423 -4.71 -11.44 -12.87
C GLN A 423 -3.36 -10.93 -12.36
N CYS A 424 -2.75 -11.61 -11.39
CA CYS A 424 -1.44 -11.28 -10.83
C CYS A 424 -0.31 -11.77 -11.75
N ARG A 425 0.01 -11.01 -12.79
CA ARG A 425 0.89 -11.50 -13.87
C ARG A 425 2.32 -11.74 -13.42
N TYR A 426 2.85 -10.89 -12.55
CA TYR A 426 4.21 -11.07 -12.00
C TYR A 426 4.31 -12.39 -11.23
N GLU A 427 3.34 -12.67 -10.35
CA GLU A 427 3.29 -13.90 -9.56
C GLU A 427 3.05 -15.13 -10.44
N ILE A 428 2.27 -15.03 -11.52
CA ILE A 428 2.12 -16.11 -12.52
C ILE A 428 3.49 -16.48 -13.10
N ALA A 429 4.31 -15.49 -13.48
CA ALA A 429 5.66 -15.75 -14.00
C ALA A 429 6.55 -16.43 -12.95
N GLN A 430 6.51 -15.98 -11.69
CA GLN A 430 7.26 -16.63 -10.59
C GLN A 430 6.85 -18.10 -10.40
N VAL A 431 5.55 -18.41 -10.49
CA VAL A 431 5.07 -19.80 -10.38
C VAL A 431 5.60 -20.66 -11.53
N TYR A 432 5.62 -20.14 -12.76
CA TYR A 432 6.24 -20.84 -13.89
C TYR A 432 7.74 -21.08 -13.69
N GLU A 433 8.48 -20.17 -13.06
CA GLU A 433 9.89 -20.41 -12.71
C GLU A 433 10.05 -21.59 -11.74
N TRP A 434 9.17 -21.70 -10.74
CA TRP A 434 9.17 -22.85 -9.83
C TRP A 434 8.78 -24.16 -10.52
N MET A 435 7.80 -24.13 -11.42
CA MET A 435 7.41 -25.29 -12.22
C MET A 435 8.54 -25.73 -13.15
N ALA A 436 9.24 -24.79 -13.80
CA ALA A 436 10.40 -25.09 -14.63
C ALA A 436 11.49 -25.83 -13.85
N LEU A 437 11.79 -25.40 -12.62
CA LEU A 437 12.74 -26.08 -11.74
C LEU A 437 12.28 -27.50 -11.39
N ALA A 438 10.99 -27.70 -11.11
CA ALA A 438 10.42 -29.02 -10.80
C ALA A 438 10.48 -29.96 -12.01
N HIS A 439 10.04 -29.51 -13.19
CA HIS A 439 10.10 -30.28 -14.44
C HIS A 439 11.55 -30.63 -14.82
N GLN A 440 12.48 -29.68 -14.68
CA GLN A 440 13.90 -29.93 -14.92
C GLN A 440 14.45 -31.03 -14.01
N ALA A 441 14.09 -31.02 -12.73
CA ALA A 441 14.53 -32.04 -11.78
C ALA A 441 13.90 -33.42 -12.02
N LEU A 442 12.72 -33.48 -12.63
CA LEU A 442 12.07 -34.72 -13.07
C LEU A 442 12.61 -35.23 -14.42
N GLY A 443 13.48 -34.48 -15.10
CA GLY A 443 14.03 -34.83 -16.41
C GLY A 443 13.13 -34.45 -17.59
N ASP A 444 12.04 -33.70 -17.36
CA ASP A 444 11.16 -33.18 -18.40
C ASP A 444 11.67 -31.82 -18.91
N HIS A 445 12.75 -31.88 -19.70
CA HIS A 445 13.43 -30.69 -20.19
C HIS A 445 12.60 -29.86 -21.18
N GLU A 446 11.69 -30.48 -21.93
CA GLU A 446 10.85 -29.77 -22.90
C GLU A 446 9.81 -28.90 -22.18
N THR A 447 9.10 -29.46 -21.21
CA THR A 447 8.13 -28.69 -20.40
C THR A 447 8.82 -27.63 -19.55
N ALA A 448 9.98 -27.93 -18.96
CA ALA A 448 10.77 -26.93 -18.23
C ALA A 448 11.17 -25.73 -19.09
N ALA A 449 11.57 -25.96 -20.35
CA ALA A 449 11.90 -24.90 -21.29
C ALA A 449 10.66 -24.08 -21.68
N ALA A 450 9.50 -24.72 -21.83
CA ALA A 450 8.24 -24.04 -22.12
C ALA A 450 7.76 -23.16 -20.96
N ASP A 451 7.90 -23.64 -19.72
CA ASP A 451 7.60 -22.87 -18.51
C ASP A 451 8.51 -21.64 -18.41
N THR A 452 9.81 -21.82 -18.61
CA THR A 452 10.80 -20.72 -18.62
C THR A 452 10.44 -19.67 -19.67
N ALA A 453 10.16 -20.10 -20.92
CA ALA A 453 9.78 -19.19 -22.00
C ALA A 453 8.47 -18.44 -21.70
N THR A 454 7.54 -19.07 -21.00
CA THR A 454 6.28 -18.45 -20.56
C THR A 454 6.55 -17.36 -19.52
N ALA A 455 7.36 -17.65 -18.51
CA ALA A 455 7.77 -16.67 -17.50
C ALA A 455 8.47 -15.46 -18.14
N ASP A 456 9.45 -15.70 -19.02
CA ASP A 456 10.21 -14.65 -19.71
C ASP A 456 9.33 -13.73 -20.57
N ASN A 457 8.34 -14.31 -21.27
CA ASN A 457 7.38 -13.54 -22.06
C ASN A 457 6.54 -12.63 -21.16
N ILE A 458 6.06 -13.14 -20.02
CA ILE A 458 5.29 -12.35 -19.06
C ILE A 458 6.16 -11.22 -18.49
N TYR A 459 7.39 -11.49 -18.05
CA TYR A 459 8.29 -10.44 -17.55
C TYR A 459 8.58 -9.37 -18.60
N THR A 460 8.83 -9.77 -19.85
CA THR A 460 9.03 -8.84 -20.96
C THR A 460 7.84 -7.92 -21.17
N GLN A 461 6.61 -8.46 -21.13
CA GLN A 461 5.39 -7.67 -21.28
C GLN A 461 5.13 -6.74 -20.09
N LEU A 462 5.57 -7.12 -18.89
CA LEU A 462 5.48 -6.28 -17.69
C LEU A 462 6.61 -5.24 -17.58
N GLY A 463 7.64 -5.30 -18.44
CA GLY A 463 8.81 -4.45 -18.32
C GLY A 463 9.64 -4.74 -17.06
N VAL A 464 9.58 -5.98 -16.57
CA VAL A 464 10.30 -6.50 -15.40
C VAL A 464 11.62 -7.11 -15.85
N GLU A 465 12.68 -6.87 -15.08
CA GLU A 465 13.92 -7.61 -15.29
C GLU A 465 13.80 -9.01 -14.66
N PRO A 466 14.05 -10.10 -15.40
CA PRO A 466 14.01 -11.44 -14.84
C PRO A 466 14.92 -11.53 -13.62
N VAL A 467 14.31 -11.76 -12.46
CA VAL A 467 15.06 -12.04 -11.24
C VAL A 467 15.34 -13.53 -11.29
N GLU A 468 16.59 -13.94 -11.53
CA GLU A 468 16.94 -15.36 -11.35
C GLU A 468 16.41 -15.82 -9.98
N PRO A 469 15.69 -16.96 -9.93
CA PRO A 469 14.98 -17.36 -8.72
C PRO A 469 15.92 -17.32 -7.53
N CYS A 470 15.45 -16.79 -6.40
CA CYS A 470 16.23 -16.74 -5.17
C CYS A 470 16.67 -18.17 -4.79
N GLY A 471 17.94 -18.50 -5.05
CA GLY A 471 18.48 -19.86 -4.90
C GLY A 471 18.81 -20.60 -6.20
N ALA A 472 18.70 -19.99 -7.38
CA ALA A 472 19.44 -20.44 -8.56
C ALA A 472 20.93 -20.19 -8.28
N THR A 473 21.58 -21.19 -7.71
CA THR A 473 23.02 -21.14 -7.51
C THR A 473 23.69 -21.30 -8.86
N ALA A 474 24.56 -20.36 -9.22
CA ALA A 474 25.57 -20.59 -10.23
C ALA A 474 26.38 -21.86 -9.86
N PRO A 475 27.08 -22.50 -10.82
CA PRO A 475 27.99 -23.61 -10.53
C PRO A 475 28.73 -23.40 -9.20
N GLY A 476 28.78 -24.44 -8.36
CA GLY A 476 29.45 -24.39 -7.06
C GLY A 476 28.63 -23.76 -5.91
N GLY A 477 27.32 -23.55 -6.07
CA GLY A 477 26.48 -23.04 -4.97
C GLY A 477 26.52 -21.51 -4.81
N LEU A 478 27.07 -20.80 -5.80
CA LEU A 478 27.36 -19.37 -5.71
C LEU A 478 26.14 -18.49 -6.06
N THR A 479 25.96 -17.38 -5.35
CA THR A 479 24.95 -16.36 -5.68
C THR A 479 25.43 -15.42 -6.80
N LYS A 480 24.52 -14.70 -7.48
CA LYS A 480 24.90 -13.63 -8.43
C LYS A 480 25.90 -12.65 -7.84
N ARG A 481 25.67 -12.23 -6.60
CA ARG A 481 26.55 -11.30 -5.90
C ARG A 481 27.94 -11.87 -5.67
N GLU A 482 28.01 -13.16 -5.33
CA GLU A 482 29.27 -13.88 -5.18
C GLU A 482 30.01 -14.05 -6.51
N VAL A 483 29.28 -14.33 -7.60
CA VAL A 483 29.82 -14.39 -8.97
C VAL A 483 30.33 -13.02 -9.42
N ASP A 484 29.60 -11.93 -9.16
CA ASP A 484 30.03 -10.57 -9.48
C ASP A 484 31.27 -10.15 -8.69
N ILE A 485 31.35 -10.52 -7.42
CA ILE A 485 32.56 -10.33 -6.60
C ILE A 485 33.73 -11.13 -7.19
N LEU A 486 33.51 -12.40 -7.57
CA LEU A 486 34.51 -13.24 -8.25
C LEU A 486 35.00 -12.62 -9.56
N ARG A 487 34.11 -12.13 -10.43
CA ARG A 487 34.45 -11.47 -11.71
C ARG A 487 35.26 -10.21 -11.51
N ARG A 488 34.89 -9.34 -10.56
CA ARG A 488 35.64 -8.11 -10.27
C ARG A 488 37.04 -8.41 -9.75
N ILE A 489 37.15 -9.45 -8.93
CA ILE A 489 38.44 -9.92 -8.41
C ILE A 489 39.28 -10.57 -9.51
N ALA A 490 38.66 -11.30 -10.45
CA ALA A 490 39.33 -11.82 -11.64
C ALA A 490 39.92 -10.69 -12.49
N GLY A 491 39.22 -9.55 -12.56
CA GLY A 491 39.72 -8.30 -13.14
C GLY A 491 40.80 -7.56 -12.35
N GLY A 492 41.28 -8.12 -11.23
CA GLY A 492 42.36 -7.56 -10.42
C GLY A 492 41.92 -6.58 -9.32
N ALA A 493 40.61 -6.43 -9.06
CA ALA A 493 40.13 -5.53 -8.03
C ALA A 493 40.48 -6.02 -6.61
N THR A 494 40.98 -5.11 -5.77
CA THR A 494 41.16 -5.31 -4.33
C THR A 494 39.81 -5.32 -3.60
N ASN A 495 39.73 -5.86 -2.37
CA ASN A 495 38.48 -5.89 -1.61
C ASN A 495 37.89 -4.49 -1.40
N LYS A 496 38.75 -3.48 -1.20
CA LYS A 496 38.36 -2.08 -1.10
C LYS A 496 37.77 -1.55 -2.42
N GLN A 497 38.40 -1.84 -3.56
CA GLN A 497 37.87 -1.44 -4.86
C GLN A 497 36.57 -2.14 -5.21
N VAL A 498 36.44 -3.44 -4.87
CA VAL A 498 35.17 -4.15 -4.99
C VAL A 498 34.12 -3.46 -4.13
N ALA A 499 34.41 -3.24 -2.84
CA ALA A 499 33.52 -2.54 -1.91
C ALA A 499 33.04 -1.18 -2.44
N GLU A 500 33.94 -0.37 -3.01
CA GLU A 500 33.61 0.92 -3.65
C GLU A 500 32.76 0.75 -4.92
N GLN A 501 33.11 -0.20 -5.79
CA GLN A 501 32.41 -0.43 -7.05
C GLN A 501 30.99 -0.99 -6.89
N ILE A 502 30.73 -1.67 -5.78
CA ILE A 502 29.44 -2.30 -5.49
C ILE A 502 28.77 -1.77 -4.21
N CYS A 503 29.25 -0.63 -3.72
CA CYS A 503 28.66 0.14 -2.62
C CYS A 503 28.40 -0.66 -1.32
N ILE A 504 29.34 -1.50 -0.89
CA ILE A 504 29.27 -2.24 0.39
C ILE A 504 30.54 -2.02 1.21
N SER A 505 30.54 -2.45 2.48
CA SER A 505 31.76 -2.37 3.30
C SER A 505 32.82 -3.39 2.87
N GLU A 506 34.10 -3.06 3.03
CA GLU A 506 35.21 -4.00 2.79
C GLU A 506 35.07 -5.27 3.65
N LYS A 507 34.52 -5.14 4.87
CA LYS A 507 34.20 -6.26 5.76
C LYS A 507 33.14 -7.18 5.16
N THR A 508 32.13 -6.63 4.48
CA THR A 508 31.09 -7.38 3.78
C THR A 508 31.69 -8.14 2.59
N VAL A 509 32.58 -7.53 1.82
CA VAL A 509 33.33 -8.23 0.75
C VAL A 509 34.14 -9.40 1.32
N GLY A 510 34.82 -9.20 2.47
CA GLY A 510 35.55 -10.26 3.16
C GLY A 510 34.65 -11.44 3.59
N ARG A 511 33.43 -11.15 4.06
CA ARG A 511 32.42 -12.18 4.39
C ARG A 511 32.00 -12.97 3.15
N HIS A 512 31.70 -12.29 2.05
CA HIS A 512 31.35 -12.95 0.79
C HIS A 512 32.47 -13.85 0.29
N LEU A 513 33.74 -13.41 0.38
CA LEU A 513 34.87 -14.25 -0.02
C LEU A 513 35.04 -15.49 0.85
N ALA A 514 34.86 -15.37 2.16
CA ALA A 514 34.87 -16.54 3.05
C ALA A 514 33.77 -17.54 2.69
N ASN A 515 32.57 -17.05 2.37
CA ASN A 515 31.44 -17.88 1.93
C ASN A 515 31.72 -18.53 0.57
N ILE A 516 32.26 -17.79 -0.40
CA ILE A 516 32.71 -18.32 -1.69
C ILE A 516 33.71 -19.45 -1.48
N TYR A 517 34.73 -19.24 -0.66
CA TYR A 517 35.77 -20.24 -0.40
C TYR A 517 35.18 -21.51 0.23
N ALA A 518 34.29 -21.35 1.21
CA ALA A 518 33.60 -22.47 1.84
C ALA A 518 32.72 -23.24 0.83
N LYS A 519 31.95 -22.53 0.00
CA LYS A 519 31.06 -23.12 -1.01
C LYS A 519 31.82 -23.88 -2.09
N LEU A 520 32.94 -23.32 -2.54
CA LEU A 520 33.78 -23.92 -3.58
C LEU A 520 34.75 -25.00 -3.05
N GLY A 521 34.87 -25.16 -1.73
CA GLY A 521 35.84 -26.08 -1.12
C GLY A 521 37.30 -25.66 -1.32
N VAL A 522 37.55 -24.36 -1.51
CA VAL A 522 38.89 -23.79 -1.77
C VAL A 522 39.35 -22.94 -0.60
N SER A 523 40.66 -22.75 -0.44
CA SER A 523 41.24 -22.02 0.69
C SER A 523 41.88 -20.68 0.31
N SER A 524 41.88 -20.31 -0.98
CA SER A 524 42.57 -19.11 -1.45
C SER A 524 41.87 -18.42 -2.61
N ARG A 525 42.14 -17.12 -2.74
CA ARG A 525 41.68 -16.26 -3.84
C ARG A 525 42.02 -16.85 -5.21
N THR A 526 43.27 -17.30 -5.36
CA THR A 526 43.75 -17.90 -6.61
C THR A 526 43.04 -19.20 -6.94
N ALA A 527 42.77 -20.04 -5.93
CA ALA A 527 42.04 -21.29 -6.12
C ALA A 527 40.56 -21.05 -6.49
N ALA A 528 39.92 -20.03 -5.89
CA ALA A 528 38.56 -19.64 -6.26
C ALA A 528 38.47 -19.12 -7.71
N LEU A 529 39.46 -18.35 -8.16
CA LEU A 529 39.53 -17.88 -9.55
C LEU A 529 39.79 -19.01 -10.55
N ALA A 530 40.68 -19.95 -10.22
CA ALA A 530 40.94 -21.13 -11.06
C ALA A 530 39.66 -21.98 -11.18
N TRP A 531 38.99 -22.25 -10.06
CA TRP A 531 37.72 -22.97 -10.04
C TRP A 531 36.66 -22.29 -10.92
N ALA A 532 36.54 -20.96 -10.83
CA ALA A 532 35.56 -20.21 -11.61
C ALA A 532 35.86 -20.23 -13.13
N HIS A 533 37.14 -20.23 -13.51
CA HIS A 533 37.56 -20.38 -14.91
C HIS A 533 37.26 -21.79 -15.46
N ASP A 534 37.48 -22.84 -14.66
CA ASP A 534 37.19 -24.23 -15.03
C ASP A 534 35.68 -24.51 -15.18
N ASN A 535 34.85 -23.70 -14.54
CA ASN A 535 33.38 -23.82 -14.55
C ASN A 535 32.69 -22.75 -15.44
N ASN A 536 33.43 -22.08 -16.34
CA ASN A 536 32.93 -21.08 -17.30
C ASN A 536 32.19 -19.89 -16.64
N LEU A 537 32.64 -19.43 -15.47
CA LEU A 537 32.08 -18.25 -14.79
C LEU A 537 32.84 -16.95 -15.07
N LEU A 538 34.06 -17.06 -15.61
CA LEU A 538 35.01 -15.97 -15.88
C LEU A 538 35.40 -15.90 -17.36
#